data_AF-A0A8S3VHQ0-F1
#
_entry.id   AF-A0A8S3VHQ0-F1
#
_cell.length_a   1.000
_cell.length_b   1.000
_cell.length_c   1.000
_cell.angle_alpha   90.00
_cell.angle_beta   90.00
_cell.angle_gamma   90.00
#
_symmetry.space_group_name_H-M   'P 1'
#
loop_
_entity.id
_entity.type
_entity.pdbx_description
1 polymer ?
#
loop_
_entity_poly.entity_id
_entity_poly.type
_entity_poly.pdbx_seq_one_letter_code
_entity_poly.pdbx_strand_id
1 'polypeptide(L)'
;MASSEESEDSSEDGPQYNSIKQPPLINQLKKILDEYPDDGQILKEIIQNAEDAEASQMKILFDERIVNTEDGTKGKRFKKYFKGPALCVYNNANFTKEDWEGIQMINSSVKEFDPVKIGRFGLGFKSVFHITDYPMIISGNTLLVLDPHQKNSTRVCINMKLNKLHTCKYMKLLDVSYCLNALDGLFGFSQGTLDSGDFDGTLFRFPLREQKTNLSDNVYDKEKILDLFNAFQAEASVELLFLKCLEKIELCFKDEDGFYTSDEPFFTVGITDNCLNQVRERRSKFHSHMKSVGLNIADETMMTTFNVTIGTKAELGDMTEQSWFVLHCLKGGNVSKELADLSKDESLSYSPYVSIAVPMDKDQDFKGHVFV
;
A
#
# COMPACT_ATOMS: atom_id res chain seq x y z
N MET A 1 -28.32 -30.11 10.25
CA MET A 1 -28.67 -30.44 11.65
C MET A 1 -28.27 -29.24 12.47
N ALA A 2 -29.27 -28.52 13.01
CA ALA A 2 -29.06 -27.33 13.81
C ALA A 2 -28.44 -27.74 15.15
N SER A 3 -27.31 -27.15 15.50
CA SER A 3 -26.74 -27.21 16.84
C SER A 3 -27.65 -26.43 17.78
N SER A 4 -28.33 -27.16 18.65
CA SER A 4 -29.03 -26.62 19.81
C SER A 4 -28.02 -25.94 20.73
N GLU A 5 -28.00 -24.61 20.73
CA GLU A 5 -27.46 -23.85 21.86
C GLU A 5 -28.40 -24.06 23.04
N GLU A 6 -27.87 -24.70 24.08
CA GLU A 6 -28.55 -24.88 25.37
C GLU A 6 -28.86 -23.50 25.95
N SER A 7 -30.12 -23.30 26.30
CA SER A 7 -30.56 -22.13 27.07
C SER A 7 -30.19 -22.39 28.52
N GLU A 8 -29.09 -21.81 28.98
CA GLU A 8 -28.72 -21.82 30.40
C GLU A 8 -29.74 -20.97 31.20
N ASP A 9 -30.30 -21.65 32.19
CA ASP A 9 -31.25 -21.18 33.18
C ASP A 9 -30.79 -19.88 33.86
N SER A 10 -31.58 -18.82 33.75
CA SER A 10 -31.39 -17.57 34.49
C SER A 10 -31.83 -17.75 35.95
N SER A 11 -30.97 -18.36 36.76
CA SER A 11 -31.07 -18.30 38.22
C SER A 11 -30.25 -17.12 38.75
N GLU A 12 -30.81 -16.30 39.64
CA GLU A 12 -30.15 -15.12 40.24
C GLU A 12 -28.90 -15.47 41.10
N ASP A 13 -28.63 -16.76 41.34
CA ASP A 13 -27.47 -17.28 42.08
C ASP A 13 -26.36 -17.88 41.17
N GLY A 14 -26.46 -17.74 39.86
CA GLY A 14 -25.46 -18.23 38.89
C GLY A 14 -24.21 -17.33 38.75
N PRO A 15 -23.09 -17.86 38.23
CA PRO A 15 -21.89 -17.06 37.98
C PRO A 15 -22.18 -15.96 36.95
N GLN A 16 -21.90 -14.70 37.32
CA GLN A 16 -21.97 -13.57 36.41
C GLN A 16 -20.74 -13.52 35.51
N TYR A 17 -20.94 -13.76 34.22
CA TYR A 17 -19.90 -13.61 33.21
C TYR A 17 -19.90 -12.17 32.67
N ASN A 18 -18.75 -11.49 32.79
CA ASN A 18 -18.52 -10.17 32.19
C ASN A 18 -17.41 -10.30 31.14
N SER A 19 -17.56 -9.63 30.00
CA SER A 19 -16.52 -9.60 28.98
C SER A 19 -15.44 -8.57 29.31
N ILE A 20 -14.20 -8.84 28.87
CA ILE A 20 -13.13 -7.85 28.89
C ILE A 20 -13.52 -6.70 27.96
N LYS A 21 -13.51 -5.46 28.47
CA LYS A 21 -13.77 -4.27 27.68
C LYS A 21 -12.59 -4.01 26.74
N GLN A 22 -12.84 -4.08 25.44
CA GLN A 22 -11.85 -3.76 24.41
C GLN A 22 -11.68 -2.24 24.28
N PRO A 23 -10.45 -1.73 24.07
CA PRO A 23 -10.23 -0.32 23.81
C PRO A 23 -10.88 0.09 22.47
N PRO A 24 -11.34 1.35 22.35
CA PRO A 24 -11.89 1.87 21.10
C PRO A 24 -10.90 1.73 19.93
N LEU A 25 -11.42 1.49 18.71
CA LEU A 25 -10.62 1.37 17.49
C LEU A 25 -9.61 2.51 17.31
N ILE A 26 -10.06 3.76 17.55
CA ILE A 26 -9.21 4.94 17.46
C ILE A 26 -7.98 4.83 18.36
N ASN A 27 -8.12 4.30 19.58
CA ASN A 27 -6.98 4.17 20.49
C ASN A 27 -6.00 3.08 20.01
N GLN A 28 -6.51 2.03 19.36
CA GLN A 28 -5.66 0.99 18.76
C GLN A 28 -4.88 1.55 17.58
N LEU A 29 -5.53 2.29 16.67
CA LEU A 29 -4.87 2.93 15.55
C LEU A 29 -3.85 3.97 15.99
N LYS A 30 -4.14 4.77 17.04
CA LYS A 30 -3.17 5.70 17.63
C LYS A 30 -1.90 5.00 18.08
N LYS A 31 -2.04 3.89 18.79
CA LYS A 31 -0.90 3.11 19.25
C LYS A 31 -0.04 2.64 18.07
N ILE A 32 -0.67 2.22 16.96
CA ILE A 32 0.05 1.86 15.73
C ILE A 32 0.78 3.08 15.16
N LEU A 33 0.15 4.25 15.12
CA LEU A 33 0.80 5.49 14.65
C LEU A 33 1.97 5.94 15.54
N ASP A 34 1.92 5.64 16.84
CA ASP A 34 3.03 5.91 17.77
C ASP A 34 4.21 4.93 17.55
N GLU A 35 3.93 3.69 17.14
CA GLU A 35 4.94 2.66 16.85
C GLU A 35 5.58 2.85 15.45
N TYR A 36 4.86 3.48 14.51
CA TYR A 36 5.29 3.75 13.14
C TYR A 36 5.22 5.25 12.84
N PRO A 37 6.24 6.04 13.23
CA PRO A 37 6.21 7.50 13.07
C PRO A 37 6.21 7.94 11.60
N ASP A 38 5.76 9.17 11.35
CA ASP A 38 5.75 9.83 10.04
C ASP A 38 7.16 10.35 9.68
N ASP A 39 8.08 9.43 9.38
CA ASP A 39 9.51 9.71 9.10
C ASP A 39 9.90 9.40 7.65
N GLY A 40 8.92 9.35 6.74
CA GLY A 40 9.12 8.98 5.33
C GLY A 40 8.87 7.49 5.03
N GLN A 41 8.66 6.65 6.04
CA GLN A 41 8.31 5.23 5.85
C GLN A 41 6.97 5.00 5.14
N ILE A 42 6.04 5.98 5.16
CA ILE A 42 4.70 5.81 4.59
C ILE A 42 4.76 5.46 3.09
N LEU A 43 5.60 6.14 2.31
CA LEU A 43 5.73 5.81 0.88
C LEU A 43 6.35 4.44 0.67
N LYS A 44 7.34 4.05 1.49
CA LYS A 44 7.95 2.72 1.46
C LYS A 44 6.90 1.64 1.71
N GLU A 45 6.03 1.82 2.70
CA GLU A 45 4.93 0.90 2.99
C GLU A 45 3.92 0.81 1.84
N ILE A 46 3.59 1.92 1.18
CA ILE A 46 2.70 1.92 0.01
C ILE A 46 3.37 1.20 -1.18
N ILE A 47 4.67 1.43 -1.41
CA ILE A 47 5.46 0.73 -2.45
C ILE A 47 5.50 -0.77 -2.16
N GLN A 48 5.75 -1.17 -0.92
CA GLN A 48 5.73 -2.58 -0.52
C GLN A 48 4.35 -3.22 -0.70
N ASN A 49 3.25 -2.48 -0.49
CA ASN A 49 1.91 -2.99 -0.79
C ASN A 49 1.70 -3.27 -2.29
N ALA A 50 2.25 -2.43 -3.18
CA ALA A 50 2.22 -2.67 -4.62
C ALA A 50 3.12 -3.85 -5.03
N GLU A 51 4.30 -3.95 -4.44
CA GLU A 51 5.24 -5.06 -4.61
C GLU A 51 4.63 -6.41 -4.17
N ASP A 52 3.99 -6.46 -2.99
CA ASP A 52 3.28 -7.62 -2.45
C ASP A 52 2.07 -8.04 -3.32
N ALA A 53 1.49 -7.10 -4.05
CA ALA A 53 0.43 -7.34 -5.02
C ALA A 53 0.98 -7.77 -6.40
N GLU A 54 2.31 -7.85 -6.53
CA GLU A 54 3.03 -8.18 -7.76
C GLU A 54 2.82 -7.18 -8.90
N ALA A 55 2.58 -5.91 -8.56
CA ALA A 55 2.54 -4.84 -9.53
C ALA A 55 3.90 -4.65 -10.21
N SER A 56 3.90 -4.37 -11.52
CA SER A 56 5.11 -4.00 -12.25
C SER A 56 5.27 -2.49 -12.39
N GLN A 57 4.19 -1.73 -12.27
CA GLN A 57 4.20 -0.27 -12.40
C GLN A 57 3.37 0.39 -11.31
N MET A 58 3.86 1.53 -10.86
CA MET A 58 3.21 2.35 -9.84
C MET A 58 3.28 3.83 -10.21
N LYS A 59 2.21 4.57 -9.92
CA LYS A 59 2.17 6.03 -10.05
C LYS A 59 1.70 6.62 -8.73
N ILE A 60 2.38 7.65 -8.26
CA ILE A 60 2.04 8.38 -7.04
C ILE A 60 1.74 9.81 -7.46
N LEU A 61 0.58 10.32 -7.08
CA LEU A 61 0.05 11.60 -7.50
C LEU A 61 -0.30 12.43 -6.28
N PHE A 62 0.21 13.66 -6.21
CA PHE A 62 -0.41 14.68 -5.37
C PHE A 62 -1.48 15.43 -6.17
N ASP A 63 -2.75 15.22 -5.81
CA ASP A 63 -3.92 15.91 -6.38
C ASP A 63 -4.30 17.09 -5.48
N GLU A 64 -3.91 18.30 -5.88
CA GLU A 64 -4.14 19.55 -5.13
C GLU A 64 -5.57 20.09 -5.33
N ARG A 65 -6.36 19.52 -6.23
CA ARG A 65 -7.73 19.99 -6.50
C ARG A 65 -8.58 20.03 -5.24
N ILE A 66 -9.15 21.20 -4.99
CA ILE A 66 -10.17 21.35 -3.96
C ILE A 66 -11.51 20.89 -4.55
N VAL A 67 -11.89 19.65 -4.24
CA VAL A 67 -13.21 19.12 -4.59
C VAL A 67 -14.26 19.74 -3.66
N ASN A 68 -14.68 20.96 -4.00
CA ASN A 68 -15.67 21.71 -3.24
C ASN A 68 -17.05 21.08 -3.36
N THR A 69 -17.69 20.87 -2.22
CA THR A 69 -19.08 20.47 -2.16
C THR A 69 -19.90 21.64 -1.62
N GLU A 70 -20.44 22.49 -2.47
CA GLU A 70 -21.35 23.53 -2.00
C GLU A 70 -22.50 22.93 -1.15
N ASP A 71 -22.87 23.66 -0.11
CA ASP A 71 -23.67 23.27 1.08
C ASP A 71 -25.16 22.94 0.80
N GLY A 72 -25.57 22.81 -0.45
CA GLY A 72 -26.98 22.70 -0.84
C GLY A 72 -27.69 21.37 -0.50
N THR A 73 -26.98 20.34 -0.02
CA THR A 73 -27.58 19.01 0.21
C THR A 73 -27.26 18.46 1.60
N LYS A 74 -27.95 19.03 2.59
CA LYS A 74 -28.14 18.41 3.90
C LYS A 74 -28.61 16.96 3.69
N GLY A 75 -27.84 15.97 4.16
CA GLY A 75 -28.26 14.56 4.20
C GLY A 75 -27.38 13.53 3.47
N LYS A 76 -26.42 13.93 2.62
CA LYS A 76 -25.54 12.97 1.91
C LYS A 76 -24.28 12.66 2.73
N ARG A 77 -24.35 11.57 3.52
CA ARG A 77 -23.34 11.21 4.52
C ARG A 77 -21.94 10.84 3.99
N PHE A 78 -21.80 10.49 2.70
CA PHE A 78 -20.52 9.99 2.15
C PHE A 78 -19.67 11.08 1.48
N LYS A 79 -20.17 12.32 1.36
CA LYS A 79 -19.44 13.42 0.72
C LYS A 79 -18.06 13.67 1.32
N LYS A 80 -17.94 13.54 2.64
CA LYS A 80 -16.69 13.79 3.38
C LYS A 80 -15.50 12.95 2.92
N TYR A 81 -15.73 11.81 2.25
CA TYR A 81 -14.68 10.92 1.78
C TYR A 81 -14.04 11.37 0.44
N PHE A 82 -14.65 12.32 -0.25
CA PHE A 82 -14.25 12.76 -1.59
C PHE A 82 -13.75 14.21 -1.62
N LYS A 83 -13.60 14.84 -0.44
CA LYS A 83 -13.24 16.25 -0.33
C LYS A 83 -11.73 16.48 -0.37
N GLY A 84 -11.36 17.67 -0.81
CA GLY A 84 -10.04 18.26 -0.61
C GLY A 84 -8.91 17.63 -1.41
N PRO A 85 -7.71 18.20 -1.26
CA PRO A 85 -6.47 17.64 -1.79
C PRO A 85 -6.25 16.21 -1.30
N ALA A 86 -5.56 15.40 -2.09
CA ALA A 86 -5.28 14.01 -1.73
C ALA A 86 -3.95 13.51 -2.28
N LEU A 87 -3.29 12.65 -1.51
CA LEU A 87 -2.28 11.74 -2.05
C LEU A 87 -3.03 10.57 -2.71
N CYS A 88 -2.84 10.41 -4.01
CA CYS A 88 -3.45 9.34 -4.80
C CYS A 88 -2.37 8.40 -5.31
N VAL A 89 -2.61 7.10 -5.26
CA VAL A 89 -1.63 6.09 -5.65
C VAL A 89 -2.30 5.07 -6.55
N TYR A 90 -1.64 4.74 -7.65
CA TYR A 90 -2.06 3.69 -8.56
C TYR A 90 -0.97 2.63 -8.66
N ASN A 91 -1.38 1.37 -8.74
CA ASN A 91 -0.54 0.28 -9.22
C ASN A 91 -1.36 -0.63 -10.14
N ASN A 92 -0.68 -1.31 -11.06
CA ASN A 92 -1.33 -2.14 -12.08
C ASN A 92 -1.69 -3.57 -11.63
N ALA A 93 -1.70 -3.84 -10.32
CA ALA A 93 -2.18 -5.10 -9.76
C ALA A 93 -3.58 -4.94 -9.17
N ASN A 94 -4.37 -6.02 -9.17
CA ASN A 94 -5.69 -6.06 -8.55
C ASN A 94 -5.63 -6.73 -7.18
N PHE A 95 -6.42 -6.23 -6.23
CA PHE A 95 -6.60 -6.88 -4.93
C PHE A 95 -7.19 -8.27 -5.09
N THR A 96 -6.56 -9.26 -4.44
CA THR A 96 -7.16 -10.58 -4.28
C THR A 96 -8.20 -10.57 -3.15
N LYS A 97 -8.92 -11.69 -2.98
CA LYS A 97 -9.86 -11.85 -1.87
C LYS A 97 -9.14 -11.73 -0.52
N GLU A 98 -7.94 -12.28 -0.42
CA GLU A 98 -7.09 -12.27 0.77
C GLU A 98 -6.59 -10.85 1.06
N ASP A 99 -6.29 -10.04 0.04
CA ASP A 99 -5.92 -8.64 0.25
C ASP A 99 -7.11 -7.83 0.80
N TRP A 100 -8.33 -8.07 0.31
CA TRP A 100 -9.54 -7.44 0.83
C TRP A 100 -9.86 -7.84 2.28
N GLU A 101 -9.63 -9.10 2.65
CA GLU A 101 -9.76 -9.58 4.02
C GLU A 101 -8.65 -8.96 4.90
N GLY A 102 -7.42 -8.92 4.40
CA GLY A 102 -6.24 -8.39 5.09
C GLY A 102 -6.35 -6.91 5.44
N ILE A 103 -6.73 -6.06 4.49
CA ILE A 103 -6.76 -4.60 4.68
C ILE A 103 -7.79 -4.17 5.74
N GLN A 104 -8.83 -4.98 5.98
CA GLN A 104 -9.90 -4.72 6.95
C GLN A 104 -9.52 -5.12 8.38
N MET A 105 -8.46 -5.90 8.57
CA MET A 105 -7.98 -6.29 9.89
C MET A 105 -7.10 -5.20 10.51
N ILE A 106 -7.09 -5.14 11.85
CA ILE A 106 -6.34 -4.13 12.62
C ILE A 106 -4.96 -4.65 13.01
N ASN A 107 -4.90 -5.86 13.59
CA ASN A 107 -3.69 -6.44 14.19
C ASN A 107 -3.40 -7.87 13.69
N SER A 108 -3.99 -8.27 12.56
CA SER A 108 -3.88 -9.64 12.05
C SER A 108 -3.80 -9.55 10.53
N SER A 109 -2.83 -10.21 9.89
CA SER A 109 -2.79 -10.28 8.42
C SER A 109 -3.14 -11.69 7.97
N VAL A 110 -3.94 -11.84 6.92
CA VAL A 110 -4.09 -13.14 6.23
C VAL A 110 -2.75 -13.58 5.62
N LYS A 111 -1.83 -12.62 5.42
CA LYS A 111 -0.47 -12.78 4.89
C LYS A 111 0.54 -13.41 5.86
N GLU A 112 0.13 -13.84 7.06
CA GLU A 112 1.03 -14.41 8.08
C GLU A 112 1.85 -15.60 7.56
N PHE A 113 1.37 -16.29 6.53
CA PHE A 113 1.98 -17.48 5.95
C PHE A 113 2.59 -17.32 4.54
N ASP A 114 2.59 -16.11 3.94
CA ASP A 114 3.25 -15.90 2.64
C ASP A 114 4.73 -15.53 2.86
N PRO A 115 5.70 -16.37 2.43
CA PRO A 115 7.13 -16.15 2.68
C PRO A 115 7.73 -15.02 1.84
N VAL A 116 7.04 -14.54 0.80
CA VAL A 116 7.59 -13.55 -0.13
C VAL A 116 7.04 -12.15 0.11
N LYS A 117 5.91 -12.06 0.81
CA LYS A 117 5.31 -10.79 1.23
C LYS A 117 5.95 -10.29 2.51
N ILE A 118 6.38 -9.03 2.50
CA ILE A 118 7.09 -8.43 3.64
C ILE A 118 6.09 -7.86 4.66
N GLY A 119 4.91 -7.44 4.20
CA GLY A 119 3.86 -6.84 5.04
C GLY A 119 3.14 -7.83 5.95
N ARG A 120 3.78 -8.22 7.06
CA ARG A 120 3.15 -9.00 8.13
C ARG A 120 2.33 -8.07 9.04
N PHE A 121 1.15 -8.53 9.43
CA PHE A 121 0.15 -7.84 10.27
C PHE A 121 -0.70 -6.74 9.62
N GLY A 122 -0.40 -6.33 8.38
CA GLY A 122 -1.15 -5.24 7.72
C GLY A 122 -1.05 -3.90 8.45
N LEU A 123 -0.08 -3.79 9.37
CA LEU A 123 0.21 -2.61 10.18
C LEU A 123 0.83 -1.50 9.34
N GLY A 124 1.69 -1.87 8.39
CA GLY A 124 2.33 -0.95 7.44
C GLY A 124 1.32 -0.08 6.68
N PHE A 125 0.22 -0.67 6.20
CA PHE A 125 -0.86 0.10 5.58
C PHE A 125 -1.53 1.08 6.55
N LYS A 126 -1.58 0.81 7.86
CA LYS A 126 -2.21 1.73 8.83
C LYS A 126 -1.41 3.02 9.01
N SER A 127 -0.13 3.06 8.61
CA SER A 127 0.68 4.29 8.61
C SER A 127 0.04 5.42 7.77
N VAL A 128 -0.78 5.09 6.77
CA VAL A 128 -1.52 6.10 5.97
C VAL A 128 -2.47 6.95 6.82
N PHE A 129 -2.82 6.51 8.03
CA PHE A 129 -3.62 7.32 8.96
C PHE A 129 -2.85 8.54 9.52
N HIS A 130 -1.53 8.64 9.33
CA HIS A 130 -0.81 9.90 9.50
C HIS A 130 -1.28 10.96 8.50
N ILE A 131 -1.58 10.57 7.25
CA ILE A 131 -1.98 11.47 6.16
C ILE A 131 -3.49 11.73 6.20
N THR A 132 -4.30 10.70 6.39
CA THR A 132 -5.76 10.76 6.18
C THR A 132 -6.56 10.13 7.32
N ASP A 133 -7.82 10.54 7.49
CA ASP A 133 -8.79 9.82 8.32
C ASP A 133 -9.60 8.80 7.50
N TYR A 134 -9.62 8.94 6.18
CA TYR A 134 -10.57 8.25 5.29
C TYR A 134 -9.88 7.64 4.07
N PRO A 135 -8.95 6.69 4.24
CA PRO A 135 -8.33 6.05 3.10
C PRO A 135 -9.40 5.32 2.27
N MET A 136 -9.35 5.56 0.97
CA MET A 136 -10.23 4.98 -0.02
C MET A 136 -9.42 4.09 -0.95
N ILE A 137 -9.94 2.89 -1.25
CA ILE A 137 -9.34 1.93 -2.15
C ILE A 137 -10.35 1.55 -3.23
N ILE A 138 -9.93 1.53 -4.47
CA ILE A 138 -10.69 1.02 -5.61
C ILE A 138 -9.84 -0.02 -6.31
N SER A 139 -10.34 -1.25 -6.45
CA SER A 139 -9.67 -2.28 -7.25
C SER A 139 -10.68 -3.26 -7.83
N GLY A 140 -10.53 -3.57 -9.12
CA GLY A 140 -11.53 -4.29 -9.89
C GLY A 140 -12.90 -3.64 -9.74
N ASN A 141 -13.88 -4.42 -9.23
CA ASN A 141 -15.25 -3.95 -9.09
C ASN A 141 -15.63 -3.35 -7.73
N THR A 142 -14.67 -3.16 -6.82
CA THR A 142 -14.93 -2.81 -5.42
C THR A 142 -14.31 -1.47 -5.05
N LEU A 143 -15.10 -0.65 -4.36
CA LEU A 143 -14.67 0.57 -3.67
C LEU A 143 -14.82 0.33 -2.16
N LEU A 144 -13.75 0.53 -1.40
CA LEU A 144 -13.72 0.48 0.05
C LEU A 144 -13.33 1.86 0.59
N VAL A 145 -14.07 2.34 1.59
CA VAL A 145 -13.65 3.46 2.45
C VAL A 145 -13.50 2.95 3.88
N LEU A 146 -12.39 3.26 4.54
CA LEU A 146 -12.23 3.04 5.97
C LEU A 146 -12.57 4.33 6.73
N ASP A 147 -13.52 4.24 7.66
CA ASP A 147 -13.89 5.35 8.55
C ASP A 147 -13.80 4.91 10.02
N PRO A 148 -12.65 5.10 10.68
CA PRO A 148 -12.46 4.69 12.07
C PRO A 148 -13.27 5.54 13.07
N HIS A 149 -13.88 6.64 12.62
CA HIS A 149 -14.73 7.50 13.46
C HIS A 149 -16.18 7.01 13.56
N GLN A 150 -16.52 5.90 12.89
CA GLN A 150 -17.83 5.27 13.01
C GLN A 150 -18.04 4.74 14.43
N LYS A 151 -19.17 5.11 15.06
CA LYS A 151 -19.53 4.63 16.41
C LYS A 151 -19.76 3.12 16.48
N ASN A 152 -20.16 2.50 15.36
CA ASN A 152 -20.39 1.07 15.27
C ASN A 152 -19.23 0.44 14.49
N SER A 153 -18.52 -0.48 15.14
CA SER A 153 -17.37 -1.19 14.57
C SER A 153 -17.69 -1.92 13.26
N THR A 154 -18.93 -2.41 13.09
CA THR A 154 -19.39 -3.07 11.85
C THR A 154 -19.56 -2.11 10.66
N ARG A 155 -19.40 -0.80 10.86
CA ARG A 155 -19.55 0.23 9.82
C ARG A 155 -18.26 0.93 9.44
N VAL A 156 -17.13 0.55 10.05
CA VAL A 156 -15.82 1.14 9.76
C VAL A 156 -15.41 0.87 8.32
N CYS A 157 -15.57 -0.36 7.85
CA CYS A 157 -15.26 -0.76 6.47
C CYS A 157 -16.51 -0.60 5.59
N ILE A 158 -16.53 0.43 4.75
CA ILE A 158 -17.65 0.76 3.87
C ILE A 158 -17.36 0.23 2.47
N ASN A 159 -17.82 -0.99 2.20
CA ASN A 159 -17.68 -1.64 0.90
C ASN A 159 -18.83 -1.29 -0.05
N MET A 160 -18.50 -0.93 -1.28
CA MET A 160 -19.44 -0.61 -2.36
C MET A 160 -18.99 -1.26 -3.67
N LYS A 161 -19.94 -1.65 -4.52
CA LYS A 161 -19.64 -2.12 -5.89
C LYS A 161 -19.73 -0.95 -6.86
N LEU A 162 -18.75 -0.80 -7.75
CA LEU A 162 -18.67 0.32 -8.68
C LEU A 162 -19.93 0.44 -9.56
N ASN A 163 -20.35 -0.66 -10.18
CA ASN A 163 -21.60 -0.72 -10.97
C ASN A 163 -22.88 -0.52 -10.16
N LYS A 164 -22.81 -0.40 -8.83
CA LYS A 164 -23.98 -0.11 -8.01
C LYS A 164 -24.00 1.33 -7.50
N LEU A 165 -22.93 2.11 -7.69
CA LEU A 165 -22.85 3.47 -7.15
C LEU A 165 -23.97 4.38 -7.68
N HIS A 166 -24.41 4.16 -8.91
CA HIS A 166 -25.54 4.86 -9.53
C HIS A 166 -26.94 4.36 -9.13
N THR A 167 -27.04 3.31 -8.30
CA THR A 167 -28.35 2.79 -7.88
C THR A 167 -28.99 3.70 -6.83
N CYS A 168 -30.33 3.75 -6.80
CA CYS A 168 -31.11 4.55 -5.84
C CYS A 168 -30.72 4.31 -4.37
N LYS A 169 -30.21 3.13 -4.02
CA LYS A 169 -29.73 2.82 -2.65
C LYS A 169 -28.50 3.66 -2.30
N TYR A 170 -27.52 3.75 -3.18
CA TYR A 170 -26.30 4.51 -2.95
C TYR A 170 -26.48 5.99 -3.25
N MET A 171 -27.28 6.38 -4.25
CA MET A 171 -27.60 7.79 -4.54
C MET A 171 -28.26 8.55 -3.37
N LYS A 172 -28.93 7.83 -2.46
CA LYS A 172 -29.47 8.41 -1.22
C LYS A 172 -28.38 8.76 -0.19
N LEU A 173 -27.22 8.12 -0.28
CA LEU A 173 -26.12 8.17 0.70
C LEU A 173 -24.91 8.95 0.18
N LEU A 174 -24.65 8.78 -1.12
CA LEU A 174 -23.56 9.29 -1.92
C LEU A 174 -24.18 10.08 -3.08
N ASP A 175 -23.49 11.11 -3.51
CA ASP A 175 -23.79 11.73 -4.78
C ASP A 175 -22.67 11.42 -5.74
N VAL A 176 -23.02 10.62 -6.75
CA VAL A 176 -22.11 10.03 -7.72
C VAL A 176 -21.35 11.12 -8.46
N SER A 177 -21.93 12.31 -8.62
CA SER A 177 -21.21 13.46 -9.18
C SER A 177 -19.98 13.84 -8.35
N TYR A 178 -20.02 13.77 -7.01
CA TYR A 178 -18.83 14.03 -6.19
C TYR A 178 -17.81 12.92 -6.26
N CYS A 179 -18.27 11.67 -6.35
CA CYS A 179 -17.39 10.53 -6.57
C CYS A 179 -16.62 10.72 -7.88
N LEU A 180 -17.31 11.09 -8.95
CA LEU A 180 -16.70 11.40 -10.24
C LEU A 180 -15.81 12.63 -10.15
N ASN A 181 -16.26 13.75 -9.60
CA ASN A 181 -15.44 14.97 -9.52
C ASN A 181 -14.09 14.72 -8.81
N ALA A 182 -14.08 13.89 -7.76
CA ALA A 182 -12.86 13.54 -7.06
C ALA A 182 -11.97 12.56 -7.83
N LEU A 183 -12.56 11.58 -8.53
CA LEU A 183 -11.83 10.47 -9.13
C LEU A 183 -11.60 10.60 -10.63
N ASP A 184 -12.34 11.45 -11.33
CA ASP A 184 -12.31 11.57 -12.78
C ASP A 184 -10.93 12.05 -13.26
N GLY A 185 -10.41 11.32 -14.25
CA GLY A 185 -9.07 11.48 -14.78
C GLY A 185 -7.96 10.91 -13.88
N LEU A 186 -8.25 10.43 -12.66
CA LEU A 186 -7.23 9.78 -11.83
C LEU A 186 -6.92 8.40 -12.42
N PHE A 187 -5.76 8.29 -13.07
CA PHE A 187 -5.23 7.04 -13.61
C PHE A 187 -6.22 6.30 -14.53
N GLY A 188 -6.93 7.04 -15.37
CA GLY A 188 -7.92 6.49 -16.30
C GLY A 188 -9.30 6.21 -15.69
N PHE A 189 -9.51 6.51 -14.40
CA PHE A 189 -10.84 6.45 -13.79
C PHE A 189 -11.76 7.48 -14.47
N SER A 190 -12.95 7.03 -14.87
CA SER A 190 -13.94 7.84 -15.55
C SER A 190 -15.36 7.35 -15.31
N GLN A 191 -16.35 8.02 -15.91
CA GLN A 191 -17.72 7.49 -15.99
C GLN A 191 -17.77 6.07 -16.57
N GLY A 192 -16.92 5.76 -17.55
CA GLY A 192 -16.84 4.42 -18.16
C GLY A 192 -16.48 3.33 -17.15
N THR A 193 -15.67 3.64 -16.13
CA THR A 193 -15.33 2.73 -15.02
C THR A 193 -16.54 2.42 -14.15
N LEU A 194 -17.41 3.41 -13.90
CA LEU A 194 -18.65 3.21 -13.14
C LEU A 194 -19.67 2.38 -13.92
N ASP A 195 -19.72 2.59 -15.24
CA ASP A 195 -20.65 1.92 -16.13
C ASP A 195 -20.24 0.45 -16.36
N SER A 196 -18.94 0.19 -16.59
CA SER A 196 -18.39 -1.17 -16.66
C SER A 196 -18.46 -1.87 -15.31
N GLY A 197 -18.32 -1.10 -14.22
CA GLY A 197 -18.21 -1.61 -12.87
C GLY A 197 -16.87 -2.22 -12.54
N ASP A 198 -15.83 -1.88 -13.29
CA ASP A 198 -14.50 -2.48 -13.17
C ASP A 198 -13.40 -1.43 -13.43
N PHE A 199 -12.39 -1.43 -12.56
CA PHE A 199 -11.19 -0.62 -12.65
C PHE A 199 -9.96 -1.54 -12.77
N ASP A 200 -9.17 -1.33 -13.81
CA ASP A 200 -7.97 -2.11 -14.09
C ASP A 200 -6.81 -1.62 -13.23
N GLY A 201 -6.44 -2.39 -12.22
CA GLY A 201 -5.44 -2.05 -11.20
C GLY A 201 -6.06 -1.71 -9.85
N THR A 202 -5.25 -1.04 -9.03
CA THR A 202 -5.63 -0.56 -7.71
C THR A 202 -5.34 0.92 -7.57
N LEU A 203 -6.37 1.68 -7.18
CA LEU A 203 -6.30 3.10 -6.87
C LEU A 203 -6.54 3.31 -5.38
N PHE A 204 -5.58 3.92 -4.70
CA PHE A 204 -5.74 4.48 -3.38
C PHE A 204 -5.93 5.99 -3.47
N ARG A 205 -6.87 6.53 -2.70
CA ARG A 205 -7.02 7.97 -2.47
C ARG A 205 -6.96 8.23 -0.98
N PHE A 206 -6.03 9.09 -0.57
CA PHE A 206 -5.83 9.53 0.81
C PHE A 206 -6.12 11.04 0.90
N PRO A 207 -7.38 11.45 1.13
CA PRO A 207 -7.71 12.86 1.35
C PRO A 207 -6.91 13.40 2.54
N LEU A 208 -6.22 14.52 2.36
CA LEU A 208 -5.34 15.06 3.39
C LEU A 208 -6.13 15.51 4.62
N ARG A 209 -5.58 15.28 5.81
CA ARG A 209 -6.17 15.78 7.06
C ARG A 209 -5.99 17.29 7.15
N GLU A 210 -7.08 18.03 6.92
CA GLU A 210 -7.10 19.50 7.01
C GLU A 210 -7.18 20.03 8.45
N GLN A 211 -7.69 19.23 9.39
CA GLN A 211 -7.87 19.63 10.79
C GLN A 211 -7.62 18.46 11.74
N LYS A 212 -7.18 18.77 12.96
CA LYS A 212 -6.97 17.78 14.02
C LYS A 212 -8.23 16.93 14.23
N THR A 213 -8.07 15.61 14.34
CA THR A 213 -9.18 14.69 14.62
C THR A 213 -8.91 13.90 15.90
N ASN A 214 -9.89 13.09 16.28
CA ASN A 214 -9.70 12.14 17.38
C ASN A 214 -8.64 11.08 17.06
N LEU A 215 -8.27 10.88 15.79
CA LEU A 215 -7.31 9.86 15.36
C LEU A 215 -5.88 10.38 15.43
N SER A 216 -5.62 11.55 14.84
CA SER A 216 -4.31 12.18 14.85
C SER A 216 -4.46 13.70 14.80
N ASP A 217 -3.51 14.40 15.40
CA ASP A 217 -3.40 15.85 15.31
C ASP A 217 -2.40 16.32 14.24
N ASN A 218 -1.83 15.37 13.47
CA ASN A 218 -1.01 15.61 12.30
C ASN A 218 -1.87 16.11 11.14
N VAL A 219 -1.97 17.43 10.99
CA VAL A 219 -2.51 18.08 9.79
C VAL A 219 -1.49 17.91 8.68
N TYR A 220 -1.93 17.41 7.53
CA TYR A 220 -1.08 17.10 6.38
C TYR A 220 -1.29 18.14 5.29
N ASP A 221 -0.26 18.91 4.98
CA ASP A 221 -0.29 19.96 3.98
C ASP A 221 0.58 19.59 2.76
N LYS A 222 0.63 20.51 1.79
CA LYS A 222 1.44 20.38 0.59
C LYS A 222 2.92 20.19 0.91
N GLU A 223 3.47 20.94 1.86
CA GLU A 223 4.90 20.90 2.19
C GLU A 223 5.31 19.50 2.65
N LYS A 224 4.51 18.87 3.53
CA LYS A 224 4.77 17.48 3.96
C LYS A 224 4.70 16.46 2.82
N ILE A 225 3.79 16.63 1.86
CA ILE A 225 3.74 15.75 0.68
C ILE A 225 4.99 15.92 -0.19
N LEU A 226 5.46 17.16 -0.37
CA LEU A 226 6.70 17.43 -1.08
C LEU A 226 7.91 16.85 -0.34
N ASP A 227 7.94 16.92 1.00
CA ASP A 227 8.98 16.29 1.81
C ASP A 227 9.00 14.76 1.63
N LEU A 228 7.82 14.11 1.62
CA LEU A 228 7.72 12.68 1.30
C LEU A 228 8.28 12.38 -0.10
N PHE A 229 7.93 13.18 -1.11
CA PHE A 229 8.44 13.00 -2.47
C PHE A 229 9.95 13.20 -2.55
N ASN A 230 10.49 14.24 -1.90
CA ASN A 230 11.93 14.50 -1.86
C ASN A 230 12.69 13.36 -1.18
N ALA A 231 12.18 12.85 -0.05
CA ALA A 231 12.75 11.72 0.66
C ALA A 231 12.78 10.45 -0.22
N PHE A 232 11.68 10.15 -0.90
CA PHE A 232 11.63 9.03 -1.84
C PHE A 232 12.59 9.23 -3.01
N GLN A 233 12.59 10.39 -3.67
CA GLN A 233 13.47 10.67 -4.82
C GLN A 233 14.95 10.47 -4.49
N ALA A 234 15.37 10.78 -3.26
CA ALA A 234 16.76 10.60 -2.81
C ALA A 234 17.21 9.13 -2.75
N GLU A 235 16.29 8.19 -2.54
CA GLU A 235 16.58 6.76 -2.35
C GLU A 235 16.00 5.86 -3.47
N ALA A 236 15.11 6.40 -4.29
CA ALA A 236 14.29 5.68 -5.27
C ALA A 236 15.07 4.75 -6.19
N SER A 237 16.22 5.20 -6.71
CA SER A 237 17.05 4.41 -7.62
C SER A 237 17.67 3.19 -6.95
N VAL A 238 17.91 3.26 -5.63
CA VAL A 238 18.46 2.17 -4.83
C VAL A 238 17.36 1.26 -4.31
N GLU A 239 16.22 1.81 -3.89
CA GLU A 239 15.04 1.02 -3.48
C GLU A 239 14.61 0.04 -4.59
N LEU A 240 14.53 0.53 -5.84
CA LEU A 240 14.09 -0.27 -6.98
C LEU A 240 15.01 -1.47 -7.27
N LEU A 241 16.27 -1.48 -6.81
CA LEU A 241 17.19 -2.61 -6.99
C LEU A 241 16.73 -3.87 -6.28
N PHE A 242 16.10 -3.70 -5.10
CA PHE A 242 15.76 -4.78 -4.19
C PHE A 242 14.29 -5.22 -4.29
N LEU A 243 13.46 -4.46 -5.01
CA LEU A 243 12.12 -4.89 -5.40
C LEU A 243 12.22 -6.06 -6.40
N LYS A 244 11.25 -6.96 -6.41
CA LYS A 244 11.20 -8.17 -7.25
C LYS A 244 10.20 -8.03 -8.39
N CYS A 245 9.10 -7.30 -8.17
CA CYS A 245 8.02 -7.15 -9.13
C CYS A 245 7.99 -5.76 -9.76
N LEU A 246 8.13 -4.70 -8.96
CA LEU A 246 8.09 -3.33 -9.46
C LEU A 246 9.28 -3.04 -10.38
N GLU A 247 8.97 -2.45 -11.53
CA GLU A 247 9.91 -2.11 -12.60
C GLU A 247 9.97 -0.60 -12.85
N LYS A 248 8.90 0.13 -12.52
CA LYS A 248 8.78 1.57 -12.76
C LYS A 248 7.90 2.24 -11.71
N ILE A 249 8.36 3.38 -11.18
CA ILE A 249 7.61 4.25 -10.28
C ILE A 249 7.64 5.67 -10.85
N GLU A 250 6.48 6.31 -10.94
CA GLU A 250 6.32 7.68 -11.43
C GLU A 250 5.71 8.56 -10.34
N LEU A 251 6.23 9.78 -10.19
CA LEU A 251 5.59 10.82 -9.41
C LEU A 251 4.93 11.84 -10.33
N CYS A 252 3.67 12.14 -10.03
CA CYS A 252 2.82 13.04 -10.77
C CYS A 252 2.25 14.11 -9.84
N PHE A 253 1.83 15.20 -10.44
CA PHE A 253 1.17 16.31 -9.77
C PHE A 253 -0.08 16.70 -10.56
N LYS A 254 -1.12 17.10 -9.83
CA LYS A 254 -2.32 17.70 -10.41
C LYS A 254 -2.65 18.95 -9.62
N ASP A 255 -2.59 20.10 -10.27
CA ASP A 255 -2.80 21.38 -9.60
C ASP A 255 -4.29 21.65 -9.33
N GLU A 256 -4.57 22.79 -8.68
CA GLU A 256 -5.92 23.23 -8.36
C GLU A 256 -6.81 23.44 -9.60
N ASP A 257 -6.21 23.90 -10.71
CA ASP A 257 -6.87 24.15 -11.99
C ASP A 257 -7.12 22.86 -12.80
N GLY A 258 -6.56 21.74 -12.35
CA GLY A 258 -6.69 20.43 -12.96
C GLY A 258 -5.66 20.10 -14.03
N PHE A 259 -4.62 20.93 -14.20
CA PHE A 259 -3.45 20.56 -15.00
C PHE A 259 -2.83 19.32 -14.37
N TYR A 260 -2.67 18.27 -15.18
CA TYR A 260 -2.29 16.95 -14.70
C TYR A 260 -1.05 16.47 -15.45
N THR A 261 0.01 16.18 -14.70
CA THR A 261 1.29 15.73 -15.26
C THR A 261 1.34 14.21 -15.51
N SER A 262 0.22 13.51 -15.71
CA SER A 262 0.27 12.04 -15.90
C SER A 262 1.07 11.61 -17.11
N ASP A 263 1.02 12.43 -18.16
CA ASP A 263 1.66 12.14 -19.45
C ASP A 263 3.13 12.57 -19.41
N GLU A 264 3.46 13.53 -18.54
CA GLU A 264 4.82 14.04 -18.31
C GLU A 264 5.10 14.08 -16.79
N PRO A 265 5.31 12.92 -16.15
CA PRO A 265 5.57 12.86 -14.71
C PRO A 265 6.82 13.69 -14.36
N PHE A 266 6.74 14.46 -13.27
CA PHE A 266 7.85 15.31 -12.83
C PHE A 266 9.02 14.49 -12.26
N PHE A 267 8.79 13.21 -11.94
CA PHE A 267 9.84 12.27 -11.61
C PHE A 267 9.50 10.87 -12.10
N THR A 268 10.49 10.18 -12.64
CA THR A 268 10.39 8.76 -13.02
C THR A 268 11.65 8.05 -12.59
N VAL A 269 11.47 6.90 -11.97
CA VAL A 269 12.53 5.90 -11.75
C VAL A 269 12.09 4.58 -12.35
N GLY A 270 12.99 3.88 -13.04
CA GLY A 270 12.64 2.62 -13.67
C GLY A 270 13.83 1.82 -14.16
N ILE A 271 13.61 0.52 -14.35
CA ILE A 271 14.56 -0.33 -15.06
C ILE A 271 14.52 0.04 -16.54
N THR A 272 15.67 0.25 -17.14
CA THR A 272 15.78 0.63 -18.56
C THR A 272 15.40 -0.52 -19.50
N ASP A 273 14.81 -0.18 -20.65
CA ASP A 273 14.29 -1.16 -21.62
C ASP A 273 15.35 -2.16 -22.12
N ASN A 274 16.63 -1.75 -22.17
CA ASN A 274 17.74 -2.59 -22.64
C ASN A 274 18.00 -3.82 -21.75
N CYS A 275 17.66 -3.77 -20.45
CA CYS A 275 17.91 -4.84 -19.49
C CYS A 275 16.60 -5.40 -18.88
N LEU A 276 15.47 -4.72 -19.08
CA LEU A 276 14.17 -5.04 -18.48
C LEU A 276 13.79 -6.52 -18.60
N ASN A 277 13.84 -7.10 -19.80
CA ASN A 277 13.45 -8.50 -20.02
C ASN A 277 14.35 -9.49 -19.27
N GLN A 278 15.67 -9.23 -19.23
CA GLN A 278 16.60 -10.07 -18.48
C GLN A 278 16.33 -9.96 -16.98
N VAL A 279 16.15 -8.75 -16.47
CA VAL A 279 15.88 -8.51 -15.05
C VAL A 279 14.57 -9.18 -14.64
N ARG A 280 13.51 -9.04 -15.44
CA ARG A 280 12.21 -9.70 -15.22
C ARG A 280 12.34 -11.22 -15.17
N GLU A 281 13.04 -11.84 -16.12
CA GLU A 281 13.28 -13.29 -16.12
C GLU A 281 14.01 -13.74 -14.84
N ARG A 282 15.06 -13.01 -14.45
CA ARG A 282 15.91 -13.34 -13.30
C ARG A 282 15.16 -13.17 -11.98
N ARG A 283 14.43 -12.06 -11.81
CA ARG A 283 13.57 -11.80 -10.64
C ARG A 283 12.44 -12.82 -10.54
N SER A 284 11.73 -13.10 -11.64
CA SER A 284 10.63 -14.08 -11.66
C SER A 284 11.09 -15.49 -11.29
N LYS A 285 12.25 -15.93 -11.79
CA LYS A 285 12.84 -17.23 -11.44
C LYS A 285 13.17 -17.32 -9.96
N PHE A 286 13.79 -16.27 -9.41
CA PHE A 286 14.13 -16.20 -7.99
C PHE A 286 12.87 -16.17 -7.11
N HIS A 287 11.89 -15.33 -7.45
CA HIS A 287 10.59 -15.20 -6.77
C HIS A 287 9.82 -16.52 -6.73
N SER A 288 9.72 -17.21 -7.86
CA SER A 288 9.05 -18.52 -7.97
C SER A 288 9.71 -19.56 -7.08
N HIS A 289 11.04 -19.54 -6.99
CA HIS A 289 11.77 -20.43 -6.11
C HIS A 289 11.53 -20.10 -4.63
N MET A 290 11.59 -18.82 -4.23
CA MET A 290 11.24 -18.42 -2.86
C MET A 290 9.84 -18.90 -2.45
N LYS A 291 8.85 -18.74 -3.33
CA LYS A 291 7.49 -19.27 -3.09
C LYS A 291 7.47 -20.78 -2.89
N SER A 292 8.25 -21.52 -3.69
CA SER A 292 8.31 -22.99 -3.59
C SER A 292 8.95 -23.49 -2.29
N VAL A 293 9.92 -22.75 -1.77
CA VAL A 293 10.64 -23.09 -0.52
C VAL A 293 9.77 -22.76 0.71
N GLY A 294 8.95 -21.72 0.65
CA GLY A 294 8.11 -21.36 1.78
C GLY A 294 8.90 -20.66 2.89
N LEU A 295 8.47 -20.90 4.13
CA LEU A 295 9.21 -20.55 5.35
C LEU A 295 10.27 -21.60 5.72
N ASN A 296 10.49 -22.60 4.86
CA ASN A 296 11.49 -23.63 5.12
C ASN A 296 12.89 -23.15 4.71
N ILE A 297 13.90 -23.86 5.19
CA ILE A 297 15.27 -23.72 4.67
C ILE A 297 15.39 -24.62 3.45
N ALA A 298 15.83 -24.06 2.32
CA ALA A 298 16.10 -24.83 1.12
C ALA A 298 17.24 -25.84 1.36
N ASP A 299 17.21 -26.99 0.68
CA ASP A 299 18.26 -28.01 0.78
C ASP A 299 19.62 -27.49 0.31
N GLU A 300 19.62 -26.60 -0.68
CA GLU A 300 20.83 -25.99 -1.25
C GLU A 300 20.74 -24.46 -1.25
N THR A 301 21.91 -23.80 -1.22
CA THR A 301 21.98 -22.34 -1.36
C THR A 301 21.68 -21.94 -2.80
N MET A 302 20.70 -21.07 -2.99
CA MET A 302 20.38 -20.52 -4.30
C MET A 302 20.95 -19.11 -4.43
N MET A 303 21.60 -18.86 -5.56
CA MET A 303 22.08 -17.53 -5.93
C MET A 303 21.60 -17.16 -7.34
N THR A 304 21.07 -15.95 -7.48
CA THR A 304 20.71 -15.36 -8.76
C THR A 304 21.46 -14.05 -8.91
N THR A 305 22.17 -13.90 -10.03
CA THR A 305 22.87 -12.67 -10.38
C THR A 305 22.36 -12.10 -11.69
N PHE A 306 22.39 -10.79 -11.82
CA PHE A 306 22.04 -10.06 -13.03
C PHE A 306 22.61 -8.65 -13.00
N ASN A 307 22.74 -8.06 -14.19
CA ASN A 307 23.02 -6.64 -14.32
C ASN A 307 21.70 -5.91 -14.46
N VAL A 308 21.58 -4.75 -13.83
CA VAL A 308 20.42 -3.87 -13.96
C VAL A 308 20.92 -2.45 -14.16
N THR A 309 20.26 -1.74 -15.06
CA THR A 309 20.48 -0.31 -15.25
C THR A 309 19.20 0.40 -14.84
N ILE A 310 19.33 1.31 -13.88
CA ILE A 310 18.22 2.10 -13.36
C ILE A 310 18.30 3.49 -13.98
N GLY A 311 17.25 3.87 -14.71
CA GLY A 311 17.05 5.20 -15.25
C GLY A 311 16.27 6.06 -14.27
N THR A 312 16.74 7.30 -14.05
CA THR A 312 16.05 8.32 -13.27
C THR A 312 15.92 9.60 -14.08
N LYS A 313 14.70 10.12 -14.20
CA LYS A 313 14.39 11.39 -14.88
C LYS A 313 13.65 12.31 -13.91
N ALA A 314 14.19 13.50 -13.70
CA ALA A 314 13.52 14.60 -13.00
C ALA A 314 12.86 15.57 -14.00
N GLU A 315 11.98 16.45 -13.51
CA GLU A 315 11.06 17.31 -14.29
C GLU A 315 11.73 18.08 -15.43
N LEU A 316 12.93 18.62 -15.18
CA LEU A 316 13.70 19.43 -16.13
C LEU A 316 15.06 18.81 -16.46
N GLY A 317 15.25 17.53 -16.12
CA GLY A 317 16.52 16.83 -16.25
C GLY A 317 16.55 15.87 -17.44
N ASP A 318 17.74 15.67 -18.00
CA ASP A 318 18.00 14.53 -18.85
C ASP A 318 17.88 13.23 -18.05
N MET A 319 17.59 12.13 -18.75
CA MET A 319 17.63 10.80 -18.14
C MET A 319 19.04 10.53 -17.64
N THR A 320 19.15 10.18 -16.36
CA THR A 320 20.38 9.68 -15.74
C THR A 320 20.27 8.18 -15.59
N GLU A 321 21.35 7.45 -15.89
CA GLU A 321 21.38 5.99 -15.77
C GLU A 321 22.52 5.56 -14.87
N GLN A 322 22.29 4.54 -14.05
CA GLN A 322 23.33 3.90 -13.25
C GLN A 322 23.22 2.39 -13.36
N SER A 323 24.34 1.73 -13.69
CA SER A 323 24.41 0.29 -13.81
C SER A 323 24.89 -0.38 -12.52
N TRP A 324 24.28 -1.51 -12.21
CA TRP A 324 24.52 -2.28 -11.00
C TRP A 324 24.62 -3.77 -11.31
N PHE A 325 25.54 -4.44 -10.64
CA PHE A 325 25.54 -5.90 -10.51
C PHE A 325 24.77 -6.28 -9.25
N VAL A 326 23.71 -7.05 -9.38
CA VAL A 326 22.86 -7.49 -8.26
C VAL A 326 23.02 -8.99 -8.03
N LEU A 327 23.14 -9.37 -6.77
CA LEU A 327 23.14 -10.74 -6.27
C LEU A 327 21.98 -10.90 -5.29
N HIS A 328 21.06 -11.80 -5.59
CA HIS A 328 20.11 -12.34 -4.63
C HIS A 328 20.59 -13.70 -4.15
N CYS A 329 20.63 -13.91 -2.84
CA CYS A 329 21.06 -15.15 -2.21
C CYS A 329 20.00 -15.61 -1.21
N LEU A 330 19.48 -16.83 -1.40
CA LEU A 330 18.68 -17.52 -0.39
C LEU A 330 19.53 -18.65 0.18
N LYS A 331 19.94 -18.50 1.45
CA LYS A 331 20.84 -19.46 2.09
C LYS A 331 20.08 -20.75 2.43
N GLY A 332 20.58 -21.86 1.89
CA GLY A 332 20.10 -23.21 2.15
C GLY A 332 21.22 -24.16 2.59
N GLY A 333 20.86 -25.38 2.93
CA GLY A 333 21.74 -26.43 3.42
C GLY A 333 22.16 -26.19 4.88
N ASN A 334 23.47 -26.25 5.15
CA ASN A 334 24.02 -25.99 6.49
C ASN A 334 23.91 -24.50 6.85
N VAL A 335 22.77 -24.13 7.44
CA VAL A 335 22.57 -22.87 8.16
C VAL A 335 22.96 -23.02 9.63
N SER A 336 23.29 -21.90 10.30
CA SER A 336 23.53 -21.95 11.74
C SER A 336 22.24 -22.32 12.48
N LYS A 337 22.38 -22.86 13.69
CA LYS A 337 21.22 -23.22 14.51
C LYS A 337 20.35 -22.00 14.79
N GLU A 338 20.96 -20.87 15.08
CA GLU A 338 20.28 -19.60 15.35
C GLU A 338 19.43 -19.16 14.15
N LEU A 339 19.97 -19.22 12.93
CA LEU A 339 19.24 -18.85 11.72
C LEU A 339 18.09 -19.83 11.44
N ALA A 340 18.28 -21.11 11.73
CA ALA A 340 17.23 -22.12 11.56
C ALA A 340 16.10 -22.00 12.59
N ASP A 341 16.44 -21.60 13.81
CA ASP A 341 15.45 -21.31 14.85
C ASP A 341 14.67 -20.03 14.48
N LEU A 342 15.37 -18.98 14.04
CA LEU A 342 14.76 -17.71 13.57
C LEU A 342 13.88 -17.87 12.33
N SER A 343 14.24 -18.76 11.40
CA SER A 343 13.42 -19.01 10.20
C SER A 343 12.12 -19.75 10.51
N LYS A 344 12.10 -20.50 11.62
CA LYS A 344 10.94 -21.26 12.10
C LYS A 344 10.12 -20.50 13.15
N ASP A 345 10.62 -19.37 13.63
CA ASP A 345 9.88 -18.52 14.56
C ASP A 345 8.67 -17.94 13.84
N GLU A 346 7.46 -18.39 14.18
CA GLU A 346 6.24 -17.91 13.53
C GLU A 346 6.01 -16.41 13.76
N SER A 347 6.56 -15.83 14.83
CA SER A 347 6.42 -14.40 15.18
C SER A 347 7.36 -13.47 14.40
N LEU A 348 8.51 -14.00 13.94
CA LEU A 348 9.54 -13.22 13.21
C LEU A 348 9.63 -13.65 11.74
N SER A 349 9.52 -14.97 11.51
CA SER A 349 9.58 -15.73 10.27
C SER A 349 10.60 -15.19 9.25
N TYR A 350 11.84 -15.02 9.73
CA TYR A 350 12.96 -14.53 8.93
C TYR A 350 13.29 -15.49 7.79
N SER A 351 13.18 -15.03 6.54
CA SER A 351 13.75 -15.75 5.41
C SER A 351 15.27 -15.52 5.41
N PRO A 352 16.11 -16.55 5.20
CA PRO A 352 17.57 -16.42 5.12
C PRO A 352 18.00 -15.83 3.76
N TYR A 353 17.35 -14.72 3.38
CA TYR A 353 17.47 -14.02 2.12
C TYR A 353 18.33 -12.77 2.30
N VAL A 354 19.30 -12.60 1.42
CA VAL A 354 20.16 -11.41 1.36
C VAL A 354 20.28 -10.97 -0.09
N SER A 355 20.24 -9.65 -0.28
CA SER A 355 20.52 -9.01 -1.56
C SER A 355 21.69 -8.06 -1.47
N ILE A 356 22.55 -8.08 -2.48
CA ILE A 356 23.71 -7.21 -2.60
C ILE A 356 23.68 -6.55 -3.97
N ALA A 357 23.87 -5.24 -4.02
CA ALA A 357 24.03 -4.50 -5.26
C ALA A 357 25.38 -3.76 -5.25
N VAL A 358 26.13 -3.87 -6.35
CA VAL A 358 27.43 -3.23 -6.52
C VAL A 358 27.35 -2.32 -7.75
N PRO A 359 27.65 -1.00 -7.62
CA PRO A 359 27.63 -0.10 -8.75
C PRO A 359 28.77 -0.46 -9.71
N MET A 360 28.48 -0.54 -11.01
CA MET A 360 29.47 -0.93 -12.02
C MET A 360 30.38 0.22 -12.47
N ASP A 361 29.94 1.46 -12.25
CA ASP A 361 30.55 2.66 -12.84
C ASP A 361 31.31 3.53 -11.83
N LYS A 362 31.50 3.08 -10.57
CA LYS A 362 32.17 3.86 -9.51
C LYS A 362 33.54 3.28 -9.15
N ASP A 363 34.56 4.15 -9.13
CA ASP A 363 35.92 3.81 -8.67
C ASP A 363 36.00 3.70 -7.13
N GLN A 364 36.64 2.61 -6.70
CA GLN A 364 37.25 2.15 -5.42
C GLN A 364 36.82 2.67 -4.03
N ASP A 365 36.20 3.85 -3.85
CA ASP A 365 35.75 4.36 -2.55
C ASP A 365 34.21 4.40 -2.45
N PHE A 366 33.59 3.23 -2.33
CA PHE A 366 32.15 3.11 -2.08
C PHE A 366 31.87 2.85 -0.60
N LYS A 367 31.05 3.71 0.02
CA LYS A 367 30.47 3.44 1.35
C LYS A 367 29.26 2.53 1.18
N GLY A 368 29.38 1.30 1.68
CA GLY A 368 28.26 0.36 1.75
C GLY A 368 27.13 0.90 2.63
N HIS A 369 25.90 0.56 2.27
CA HIS A 369 24.70 0.84 3.05
C HIS A 369 23.92 -0.46 3.22
N VAL A 370 23.34 -0.66 4.40
CA VAL A 370 22.45 -1.80 4.68
C VAL A 370 21.03 -1.27 4.65
N PHE A 371 20.23 -1.79 3.73
CA PHE A 371 18.79 -1.56 3.67
C PHE A 371 18.14 -2.71 4.42
N VAL A 372 17.30 -2.39 5.41
CA VAL A 372 16.56 -3.37 6.22
C VAL A 372 15.12 -3.37 5.78
#